data_AF-A0A9P0D2A1-F1
#
_entry.id   AF-A0A9P0D2A1-F1
#
_cell.length_a   1.000
_cell.length_b   1.000
_cell.length_c   1.000
_cell.angle_alpha   90.00
_cell.angle_beta   90.00
_cell.angle_gamma   90.00
#
_symmetry.space_group_name_H-M   'P 1'
#
loop_
_entity.id
_entity.type
_entity.pdbx_description
1 polymer ?
#
loop_
_entity_poly.entity_id
_entity_poly.type
_entity_poly.pdbx_seq_one_letter_code
_entity_poly.pdbx_strand_id
1 'polypeptide(L)'
;MKCVRLPLMSVADLLCVVRPAGLVKADALLDAIAERTNIRLSSLPHRGQLVLDDNLACPRLGSKVVSGELMEYLLDGDYYSYDMEKGYTRHGINGPGDHGIIVKLGQPSIINHIRMLLWDRDLRSYSYYIEVSMEQKDWIRVIDYSQYSCRSWQYLYFENRVVQYIRIVGTHNTVNKVFHLVSFEAICKLKIPKMVNDVICPNYNVATLDKSAVVIEGVSRSRNTLLNGDTKRYDWDSGYTCHQLGSGAILIQLGQPYIISSLRLLLWDCDDRSYSYYIESSINVWEWEMVVDNTRENCKSWQVIRFPPRPVVFIRIVGTHNTANEVFHCVHFECPSMEDVGTPASPKQKRLKENVEQEGQVQPTETATEAEEIPTEIDNSMQ
;
A
#
# COMPACT_ATOMS: atom_id res chain seq x y z
N MET A 1 16.44 -15.61 -39.63
CA MET A 1 15.31 -16.27 -38.94
C MET A 1 14.98 -15.73 -37.54
N LYS A 2 15.63 -14.68 -37.02
CA LYS A 2 15.31 -14.09 -35.70
C LYS A 2 13.90 -13.45 -35.60
N CYS A 3 13.13 -13.39 -36.69
CA CYS A 3 11.82 -12.76 -36.75
C CYS A 3 10.65 -13.71 -36.44
N VAL A 4 10.86 -15.03 -36.51
CA VAL A 4 9.82 -16.05 -36.29
C VAL A 4 10.05 -16.69 -34.93
N ARG A 5 9.02 -16.65 -34.07
CA ARG A 5 9.07 -17.20 -32.71
C ARG A 5 8.51 -18.62 -32.71
N LEU A 6 9.31 -19.54 -33.23
CA LEU A 6 8.96 -20.96 -33.32
C LEU A 6 8.44 -21.56 -31.99
N PRO A 7 8.98 -21.22 -30.79
CA PRO A 7 8.48 -21.78 -29.53
C PRO A 7 7.01 -21.46 -29.22
N LEU A 8 6.47 -20.38 -29.81
CA LEU A 8 5.07 -20.00 -29.63
C LEU A 8 4.10 -20.84 -30.47
N MET A 9 4.57 -21.51 -31.52
CA MET A 9 3.74 -22.38 -32.36
C MET A 9 3.41 -23.69 -31.62
N SER A 10 2.28 -24.32 -31.97
CA SER A 10 1.99 -25.64 -31.42
C SER A 10 3.00 -26.67 -31.92
N VAL A 11 3.26 -27.73 -31.13
CA VAL A 11 4.14 -28.83 -31.56
C VAL A 11 3.61 -29.47 -32.85
N ALA A 12 2.28 -29.55 -33.00
CA ALA A 12 1.65 -30.03 -34.22
C ALA A 12 2.00 -29.16 -35.43
N ASP A 13 1.93 -27.82 -35.32
CA ASP A 13 2.30 -26.92 -36.42
C ASP A 13 3.79 -26.99 -36.74
N LEU A 14 4.65 -27.08 -35.72
CA LEU A 14 6.09 -27.23 -35.92
C LEU A 14 6.43 -28.50 -36.72
N LEU A 15 5.76 -29.62 -36.41
CA LEU A 15 6.03 -30.91 -37.06
C LEU A 15 5.31 -31.10 -38.40
N CYS A 16 4.08 -30.59 -38.53
CA CYS A 16 3.23 -30.84 -39.69
C CYS A 16 3.22 -29.70 -40.72
N VAL A 17 3.59 -28.48 -40.33
CA VAL A 17 3.60 -27.30 -41.22
C VAL A 17 5.02 -26.79 -41.43
N VAL A 18 5.74 -26.48 -40.36
CA VAL A 18 7.06 -25.84 -40.47
C VAL A 18 8.14 -26.82 -40.95
N ARG A 19 8.17 -28.03 -40.39
CA ARG A 19 9.14 -29.06 -40.78
C ARG A 19 9.02 -29.44 -42.27
N PRO A 20 7.83 -29.75 -42.83
CA PRO A 20 7.71 -30.12 -44.24
C PRO A 20 8.00 -28.97 -45.20
N ALA A 21 7.85 -27.71 -44.77
CA ALA A 21 8.16 -26.55 -45.60
C ALA A 21 9.66 -26.42 -45.93
N GLY A 22 10.55 -27.09 -45.18
CA GLY A 22 11.99 -27.09 -45.45
C GLY A 22 12.69 -25.73 -45.26
N LEU A 23 11.98 -24.74 -44.69
CA LEU A 23 12.47 -23.38 -44.52
C LEU A 23 13.29 -23.20 -43.24
N VAL A 24 13.26 -24.15 -42.30
CA VAL A 24 13.93 -24.08 -40.99
C VAL A 24 14.74 -25.36 -40.77
N LYS A 25 15.94 -25.23 -40.20
CA LYS A 25 16.81 -26.37 -39.87
C LYS A 25 16.15 -27.26 -38.81
N ALA A 26 16.38 -28.58 -38.89
CA ALA A 26 15.83 -29.55 -37.96
C ALA A 26 16.22 -29.26 -36.49
N ASP A 27 17.49 -28.89 -36.24
CA ASP A 27 17.95 -28.57 -34.88
C ASP A 27 17.20 -27.38 -34.29
N ALA A 28 16.95 -26.33 -35.07
CA ALA A 28 16.18 -25.16 -34.62
C ALA A 28 14.71 -25.49 -34.31
N LEU A 29 14.14 -26.51 -34.97
CA LEU A 29 12.80 -27.01 -34.63
C LEU A 29 12.82 -27.83 -33.34
N LEU A 30 13.84 -28.67 -33.14
CA LEU A 30 14.02 -29.44 -31.91
C LEU A 30 14.23 -28.51 -30.71
N ASP A 31 15.07 -27.48 -30.86
CA ASP A 31 15.29 -26.45 -29.85
C ASP A 31 13.99 -25.71 -29.51
N ALA A 32 13.18 -25.34 -30.51
CA ALA A 32 11.90 -24.67 -30.29
C ALA A 32 10.86 -25.56 -29.59
N ILE A 33 10.82 -26.86 -29.93
CA ILE A 33 9.96 -27.84 -29.25
C ILE A 33 10.45 -28.01 -27.79
N ALA A 34 11.76 -28.18 -27.59
CA ALA A 34 12.34 -28.31 -26.26
C ALA A 34 12.06 -27.08 -25.39
N GLU A 35 12.21 -25.87 -25.94
CA GLU A 35 11.89 -24.62 -25.25
C GLU A 35 10.40 -24.59 -24.85
N ARG A 36 9.49 -24.89 -25.77
CA ARG A 36 8.04 -24.92 -25.50
C ARG A 36 7.64 -25.97 -24.46
N THR A 37 8.28 -27.14 -24.47
CA THR A 37 7.94 -28.25 -23.57
C THR A 37 8.54 -28.07 -22.18
N ASN A 38 9.72 -27.48 -22.08
CA ASN A 38 10.46 -27.37 -20.82
C ASN A 38 10.29 -26.02 -20.11
N ILE A 39 9.85 -24.97 -20.82
CA ILE A 39 9.63 -23.63 -20.26
C ILE A 39 8.12 -23.38 -20.06
N ARG A 40 7.76 -22.65 -19.00
CA ARG A 40 6.40 -22.16 -18.80
C ARG A 40 5.94 -21.31 -19.98
N LEU A 41 4.73 -21.57 -20.48
CA LEU A 41 4.18 -20.87 -21.65
C LEU A 41 4.18 -19.35 -21.48
N SER A 42 3.95 -18.88 -20.25
CA SER A 42 3.94 -17.46 -19.90
C SER A 42 5.32 -16.79 -19.92
N SER A 43 6.41 -17.57 -19.89
CA SER A 43 7.79 -17.07 -20.02
C SER A 43 8.30 -17.05 -21.46
N LEU A 44 7.55 -17.61 -22.40
CA LEU A 44 7.90 -17.58 -23.82
C LEU A 44 7.82 -16.12 -24.36
N PRO A 45 8.56 -15.80 -25.44
CA PRO A 45 8.71 -14.43 -25.93
C PRO A 45 7.46 -13.88 -26.66
N HIS A 46 6.32 -13.80 -25.98
CA HIS A 46 5.07 -13.28 -26.51
C HIS A 46 5.21 -11.83 -27.01
N ARG A 47 4.39 -11.46 -28.00
CA ARG A 47 4.25 -10.06 -28.43
C ARG A 47 2.88 -9.57 -28.00
N GLY A 48 2.87 -8.40 -27.38
CA GLY A 48 1.66 -7.64 -27.13
C GLY A 48 1.71 -6.28 -27.79
N GLN A 49 0.54 -5.71 -28.01
CA GLN A 49 0.40 -4.29 -28.29
C GLN A 49 0.84 -3.49 -27.06
N LEU A 50 1.53 -2.37 -27.28
CA LEU A 50 1.86 -1.40 -26.24
C LEU A 50 1.05 -0.13 -26.49
N VAL A 51 0.14 0.17 -25.57
CA VAL A 51 -0.60 1.45 -25.54
C VAL A 51 -0.45 2.00 -24.14
N LEU A 52 0.14 3.19 -24.02
CA LEU A 52 0.42 3.81 -22.73
C LEU A 52 -0.81 4.59 -22.26
N ASP A 53 -1.05 4.53 -20.95
CA ASP A 53 -2.04 5.35 -20.23
C ASP A 53 -3.52 5.21 -20.67
N ASP A 54 -3.82 4.29 -21.59
CA ASP A 54 -5.18 3.95 -22.03
C ASP A 54 -5.71 2.68 -21.35
N ASN A 55 -7.03 2.68 -21.06
CA ASN A 55 -7.73 1.48 -20.60
C ASN A 55 -7.97 0.51 -21.76
N LEU A 56 -7.31 -0.65 -21.70
CA LEU A 56 -7.46 -1.74 -22.67
C LEU A 56 -8.62 -2.68 -22.36
N ALA A 57 -9.14 -2.66 -21.14
CA ALA A 57 -10.32 -3.42 -20.73
C ALA A 57 -11.61 -2.69 -21.12
N CYS A 58 -11.81 -2.45 -22.43
CA CYS A 58 -12.97 -1.75 -22.98
C CYS A 58 -13.64 -2.59 -24.08
N PRO A 59 -14.99 -2.73 -24.10
CA PRO A 59 -15.71 -3.46 -25.14
C PRO A 59 -15.45 -2.93 -26.55
N ARG A 60 -15.22 -1.60 -26.67
CA ARG A 60 -14.92 -0.93 -27.93
C ARG A 60 -13.58 -1.37 -28.54
N LEU A 61 -12.67 -1.89 -27.73
CA LEU A 61 -11.40 -2.48 -28.16
C LEU A 61 -11.50 -4.00 -28.37
N GLY A 62 -12.69 -4.59 -28.21
CA GLY A 62 -12.92 -6.04 -28.33
C GLY A 62 -12.74 -6.82 -27.03
N SER A 63 -12.51 -6.13 -25.90
CA SER A 63 -12.39 -6.77 -24.59
C SER A 63 -13.74 -7.22 -24.07
N LYS A 64 -13.79 -8.35 -23.37
CA LYS A 64 -15.04 -8.91 -22.82
C LYS A 64 -14.80 -9.72 -21.56
N VAL A 65 -15.81 -9.79 -20.71
CA VAL A 65 -15.84 -10.74 -19.60
C VAL A 65 -16.25 -12.11 -20.17
N VAL A 66 -15.52 -13.17 -19.82
CA VAL A 66 -15.75 -14.54 -20.31
C VAL A 66 -16.10 -15.53 -19.20
N SER A 67 -16.01 -15.11 -17.93
CA SER A 67 -16.42 -15.88 -16.76
C SER A 67 -16.86 -14.94 -15.63
N GLY A 68 -17.86 -15.35 -14.86
CA GLY A 68 -18.56 -14.55 -13.86
C GLY A 68 -20.07 -14.47 -14.14
N GLU A 69 -20.82 -13.89 -13.22
CA GLU A 69 -22.24 -13.56 -13.36
C GLU A 69 -22.42 -12.05 -13.57
N LEU A 70 -23.47 -11.64 -14.29
CA LEU A 70 -23.77 -10.23 -14.59
C LEU A 70 -22.58 -9.55 -15.30
N MET A 71 -22.10 -10.20 -16.35
CA MET A 71 -20.86 -9.89 -17.08
C MET A 71 -20.89 -8.57 -17.85
N GLU A 72 -22.09 -8.06 -18.14
CA GLU A 72 -22.33 -6.85 -18.92
C GLU A 72 -21.87 -5.57 -18.22
N TYR A 73 -21.80 -5.56 -16.88
CA TYR A 73 -21.52 -4.35 -16.09
C TYR A 73 -20.03 -4.04 -15.96
N LEU A 74 -19.14 -5.04 -15.89
CA LEU A 74 -17.76 -4.80 -15.44
C LEU A 74 -16.97 -3.80 -16.29
N LEU A 75 -17.25 -3.77 -17.61
CA LEU A 75 -16.50 -3.01 -18.60
C LEU A 75 -17.37 -1.95 -19.30
N ASP A 76 -18.57 -1.64 -18.80
CA ASP A 76 -19.49 -0.67 -19.41
C ASP A 76 -19.06 0.80 -19.18
N GLY A 77 -18.17 1.04 -18.22
CA GLY A 77 -17.66 2.35 -17.84
C GLY A 77 -18.51 3.08 -16.80
N ASP A 78 -19.60 2.49 -16.33
CA ASP A 78 -20.44 3.02 -15.26
C ASP A 78 -20.02 2.45 -13.90
N TYR A 79 -19.42 3.30 -13.09
CA TYR A 79 -19.05 3.00 -11.71
C TYR A 79 -19.75 3.92 -10.71
N TYR A 80 -20.86 4.54 -11.11
CA TYR A 80 -21.63 5.46 -10.27
C TYR A 80 -23.02 4.93 -9.93
N SER A 81 -23.66 4.20 -10.84
CA SER A 81 -25.07 3.83 -10.72
C SER A 81 -25.34 2.44 -10.11
N TYR A 82 -24.30 1.76 -9.60
CA TYR A 82 -24.42 0.44 -8.97
C TYR A 82 -25.17 0.48 -7.62
N ASP A 83 -26.04 -0.51 -7.44
CA ASP A 83 -26.92 -0.73 -6.30
C ASP A 83 -27.01 -2.24 -5.99
N MET A 84 -27.85 -2.66 -5.03
CA MET A 84 -27.87 -4.07 -4.57
C MET A 84 -28.29 -5.05 -5.66
N GLU A 85 -28.97 -4.60 -6.71
CA GLU A 85 -29.53 -5.43 -7.78
C GLU A 85 -28.66 -5.46 -9.04
N LYS A 86 -27.92 -4.39 -9.35
CA LYS A 86 -27.18 -4.24 -10.61
C LYS A 86 -25.90 -3.39 -10.50
N GLY A 87 -25.15 -3.34 -11.62
CA GLY A 87 -23.95 -2.49 -11.75
C GLY A 87 -22.67 -3.13 -11.23
N TYR A 88 -22.62 -4.46 -11.16
CA TYR A 88 -21.41 -5.19 -10.80
C TYR A 88 -21.44 -6.60 -11.39
N THR A 89 -20.26 -7.13 -11.70
CA THR A 89 -20.06 -8.55 -11.98
C THR A 89 -19.68 -9.27 -10.68
N ARG A 90 -20.04 -10.54 -10.56
CA ARG A 90 -19.75 -11.33 -9.36
C ARG A 90 -19.33 -12.76 -9.65
N HIS A 91 -18.73 -13.41 -8.66
CA HIS A 91 -18.57 -14.86 -8.61
C HIS A 91 -18.70 -15.36 -7.17
N GLY A 92 -19.09 -16.62 -7.00
CA GLY A 92 -19.18 -17.26 -5.68
C GLY A 92 -17.80 -17.71 -5.18
N ILE A 93 -17.48 -17.46 -3.91
CA ILE A 93 -16.22 -17.84 -3.25
C ILE A 93 -16.35 -19.29 -2.77
N ASN A 94 -16.14 -20.23 -3.69
CA ASN A 94 -16.40 -21.66 -3.47
C ASN A 94 -15.16 -22.49 -3.12
N GLY A 95 -14.00 -21.86 -2.97
CA GLY A 95 -12.74 -22.53 -2.67
C GLY A 95 -12.02 -23.09 -3.90
N PRO A 96 -11.19 -24.14 -3.76
CA PRO A 96 -10.38 -24.67 -4.85
C PRO A 96 -11.24 -25.14 -6.03
N GLY A 97 -10.96 -24.60 -7.23
CA GLY A 97 -11.72 -24.89 -8.46
C GLY A 97 -12.62 -23.75 -8.92
N ASP A 98 -12.80 -22.71 -8.10
CA ASP A 98 -13.43 -21.47 -8.55
C ASP A 98 -12.59 -20.80 -9.66
N HIS A 99 -13.25 -20.45 -10.75
CA HIS A 99 -12.62 -19.84 -11.92
C HIS A 99 -12.56 -18.31 -11.82
N GLY A 100 -13.24 -17.72 -10.82
CA GLY A 100 -13.30 -16.27 -10.61
C GLY A 100 -13.98 -15.52 -11.74
N ILE A 101 -13.73 -14.22 -11.80
CA ILE A 101 -14.09 -13.38 -12.95
C ILE A 101 -12.93 -13.40 -13.94
N ILE A 102 -13.19 -13.67 -15.20
CA ILE A 102 -12.15 -13.68 -16.25
C ILE A 102 -12.46 -12.61 -17.29
N VAL A 103 -11.54 -11.67 -17.46
CA VAL A 103 -11.54 -10.64 -18.51
C VAL A 103 -10.60 -11.06 -19.64
N LYS A 104 -11.11 -11.11 -20.86
CA LYS A 104 -10.33 -11.29 -22.10
C LYS A 104 -10.13 -9.93 -22.75
N LEU A 105 -8.87 -9.51 -22.95
CA LEU A 105 -8.57 -8.29 -23.70
C LEU A 105 -8.85 -8.47 -25.20
N GLY A 106 -9.09 -7.39 -25.94
CA GLY A 106 -9.34 -7.49 -27.38
C GLY A 106 -8.17 -8.00 -28.20
N GLN A 107 -6.94 -7.70 -27.75
CA GLN A 107 -5.68 -8.16 -28.33
C GLN A 107 -4.68 -8.47 -27.21
N PRO A 108 -3.67 -9.33 -27.46
CA PRO A 108 -2.59 -9.52 -26.52
C PRO A 108 -1.89 -8.18 -26.30
N SER A 109 -1.79 -7.74 -25.05
CA SER A 109 -1.36 -6.39 -24.72
C SER A 109 -0.39 -6.37 -23.56
N ILE A 110 0.55 -5.43 -23.58
CA ILE A 110 1.46 -5.20 -22.46
C ILE A 110 0.73 -4.35 -21.44
N ILE A 111 0.59 -4.84 -20.22
CA ILE A 111 0.00 -4.11 -19.08
C ILE A 111 0.87 -4.26 -17.84
N ASN A 112 0.73 -3.32 -16.91
CA ASN A 112 1.43 -3.33 -15.62
C ASN A 112 0.65 -2.63 -14.50
N HIS A 113 -0.57 -2.17 -14.82
CA HIS A 113 -1.45 -1.49 -13.90
C HIS A 113 -2.87 -2.00 -14.09
N ILE A 114 -3.49 -2.42 -12.99
CA ILE A 114 -4.91 -2.72 -12.91
C ILE A 114 -5.53 -1.71 -11.96
N ARG A 115 -6.64 -1.12 -12.37
CA ARG A 115 -7.49 -0.29 -11.50
C ARG A 115 -8.86 -0.93 -11.45
N MET A 116 -9.39 -1.18 -10.26
CA MET A 116 -10.68 -1.83 -10.13
C MET A 116 -11.45 -1.35 -8.91
N LEU A 117 -12.78 -1.35 -9.01
CA LEU A 117 -13.67 -0.92 -7.92
C LEU A 117 -14.35 -2.15 -7.30
N LEU A 118 -14.02 -2.41 -6.04
CA LEU A 118 -14.78 -3.34 -5.21
C LEU A 118 -16.07 -2.67 -4.74
N TRP A 119 -17.10 -3.48 -4.45
CA TRP A 119 -18.32 -2.97 -3.80
C TRP A 119 -17.99 -2.25 -2.49
N ASP A 120 -18.49 -1.02 -2.32
CA ASP A 120 -18.18 -0.16 -1.18
C ASP A 120 -19.37 0.69 -0.69
N ARG A 121 -20.60 0.29 -1.03
CA ARG A 121 -21.82 0.93 -0.50
C ARG A 121 -22.10 0.59 0.96
N ASP A 122 -21.38 -0.37 1.52
CA ASP A 122 -21.34 -0.68 2.94
C ASP A 122 -19.90 -0.91 3.42
N LEU A 123 -19.73 -1.38 4.66
CA LEU A 123 -18.43 -1.56 5.30
C LEU A 123 -17.79 -2.94 5.01
N ARG A 124 -18.30 -3.70 4.03
CA ARG A 124 -17.72 -5.00 3.71
C ARG A 124 -16.30 -4.86 3.16
N SER A 125 -15.51 -5.89 3.38
CA SER A 125 -14.15 -6.00 2.86
C SER A 125 -13.98 -7.29 2.07
N TYR A 126 -13.05 -7.27 1.11
CA TYR A 126 -12.73 -8.38 0.25
C TYR A 126 -11.25 -8.73 0.32
N SER A 127 -10.94 -10.01 0.20
CA SER A 127 -9.60 -10.51 -0.11
C SER A 127 -9.62 -11.20 -1.46
N TYR A 128 -8.54 -11.09 -2.22
CA TYR A 128 -8.49 -11.61 -3.58
C TYR A 128 -7.05 -11.78 -4.08
N TYR A 129 -6.89 -12.50 -5.17
CA TYR A 129 -5.67 -12.48 -5.97
C TYR A 129 -6.00 -12.28 -7.45
N ILE A 130 -5.01 -11.83 -8.21
CA ILE A 130 -5.13 -11.63 -9.66
C ILE A 130 -4.06 -12.44 -10.37
N GLU A 131 -4.50 -13.17 -11.39
CA GLU A 131 -3.65 -13.94 -12.28
C GLU A 131 -3.79 -13.46 -13.71
N VAL A 132 -2.72 -13.57 -14.49
CA VAL A 132 -2.71 -13.24 -15.91
C VAL A 132 -2.24 -14.41 -16.75
N SER A 133 -2.76 -14.50 -17.97
CA SER A 133 -2.44 -15.56 -18.91
C SER A 133 -2.51 -15.09 -20.36
N MET A 134 -1.79 -15.79 -21.23
CA MET A 134 -1.91 -15.67 -22.69
C MET A 134 -2.95 -16.64 -23.29
N GLU A 135 -3.12 -17.82 -22.68
CA GLU A 135 -3.87 -18.94 -23.28
C GLU A 135 -4.86 -19.64 -22.33
N GLN A 136 -5.10 -19.08 -21.14
CA GLN A 136 -5.94 -19.66 -20.07
C GLN A 136 -5.45 -21.01 -19.50
N LYS A 137 -4.25 -21.47 -19.88
CA LYS A 137 -3.65 -22.73 -19.39
C LYS A 137 -2.61 -22.49 -18.31
N ASP A 138 -1.66 -21.60 -18.59
CA ASP A 138 -0.61 -21.19 -17.68
C ASP A 138 -0.94 -19.81 -17.10
N TRP A 139 -1.07 -19.71 -15.79
CA TRP A 139 -1.49 -18.53 -15.06
C TRP A 139 -0.36 -18.06 -14.15
N ILE A 140 -0.04 -16.77 -14.24
CA ILE A 140 0.92 -16.12 -13.34
C ILE A 140 0.14 -15.25 -12.37
N ARG A 141 0.34 -15.47 -11.07
CA ARG A 141 -0.13 -14.55 -10.04
C ARG A 141 0.69 -13.27 -10.07
N VAL A 142 0.02 -12.14 -10.29
CA VAL A 142 0.63 -10.80 -10.34
C VAL A 142 0.27 -9.95 -9.14
N ILE A 143 -0.82 -10.29 -8.45
CA ILE A 143 -1.25 -9.66 -7.19
C ILE A 143 -1.74 -10.77 -6.27
N ASP A 144 -1.27 -10.80 -5.03
CA ASP A 144 -1.78 -11.71 -4.00
C ASP A 144 -2.22 -10.94 -2.77
N TYR A 145 -3.48 -10.52 -2.75
CA TYR A 145 -4.11 -9.86 -1.62
C TYR A 145 -5.03 -10.80 -0.83
N SER A 146 -4.73 -12.11 -0.83
CA SER A 146 -5.59 -13.13 -0.21
C SER A 146 -5.69 -13.01 1.31
N GLN A 147 -4.77 -12.28 1.95
CA GLN A 147 -4.72 -12.05 3.40
C GLN A 147 -5.12 -10.62 3.82
N TYR A 148 -5.44 -9.75 2.86
CA TYR A 148 -5.72 -8.33 3.13
C TYR A 148 -7.20 -8.02 3.00
N SER A 149 -7.73 -7.19 3.89
CA SER A 149 -9.14 -6.75 3.85
C SER A 149 -9.29 -5.46 3.05
N CYS A 150 -9.44 -5.59 1.73
CA CYS A 150 -9.51 -4.47 0.80
C CYS A 150 -10.96 -3.96 0.61
N ARG A 151 -11.13 -2.70 0.20
CA ARG A 151 -12.44 -2.12 -0.13
C ARG A 151 -12.36 -1.00 -1.16
N SER A 152 -13.45 -0.75 -1.88
CA SER A 152 -13.54 0.36 -2.84
C SER A 152 -12.44 0.28 -3.92
N TRP A 153 -11.97 1.41 -4.42
CA TRP A 153 -10.96 1.50 -5.48
C TRP A 153 -9.62 0.88 -5.08
N GLN A 154 -9.13 0.01 -5.95
CA GLN A 154 -7.86 -0.67 -5.87
C GLN A 154 -6.96 -0.18 -7.01
N TYR A 155 -5.73 0.18 -6.69
CA TYR A 155 -4.69 0.61 -7.61
C TYR A 155 -3.54 -0.39 -7.51
N LEU A 156 -3.46 -1.28 -8.49
CA LEU A 156 -2.59 -2.45 -8.46
C LEU A 156 -1.52 -2.31 -9.53
N TYR A 157 -0.26 -2.55 -9.16
CA TYR A 157 0.87 -2.42 -10.06
C TYR A 157 1.74 -3.67 -9.98
N PHE A 158 2.33 -4.05 -11.11
CA PHE A 158 3.19 -5.22 -11.23
C PHE A 158 4.17 -5.00 -12.38
N GLU A 159 5.06 -5.94 -12.65
CA GLU A 159 5.99 -5.84 -13.77
C GLU A 159 5.28 -5.90 -15.14
N ASN A 160 5.85 -5.28 -16.17
CA ASN A 160 5.32 -5.34 -17.53
C ASN A 160 5.14 -6.78 -17.99
N ARG A 161 3.91 -7.16 -18.36
CA ARG A 161 3.61 -8.49 -18.91
C ARG A 161 2.71 -8.40 -20.12
N VAL A 162 2.94 -9.30 -21.07
CA VAL A 162 2.01 -9.52 -22.19
C VAL A 162 0.86 -10.38 -21.67
N VAL A 163 -0.35 -9.86 -21.78
CA VAL A 163 -1.56 -10.46 -21.21
C VAL A 163 -2.67 -10.48 -22.26
N GLN A 164 -3.42 -11.57 -22.27
CA GLN A 164 -4.64 -11.73 -23.08
C GLN A 164 -5.86 -12.02 -22.19
N TYR A 165 -5.64 -12.70 -21.06
CA TYR A 165 -6.65 -13.06 -20.08
C TYR A 165 -6.21 -12.63 -18.69
N ILE A 166 -7.13 -12.05 -17.94
CA ILE A 166 -6.93 -11.62 -16.56
C ILE A 166 -8.00 -12.32 -15.73
N ARG A 167 -7.59 -13.02 -14.68
CA ARG A 167 -8.48 -13.71 -13.75
C ARG A 167 -8.41 -13.02 -12.40
N ILE A 168 -9.56 -12.62 -11.89
CA ILE A 168 -9.74 -12.01 -10.57
C ILE A 168 -10.49 -13.04 -9.71
N VAL A 169 -9.87 -13.48 -8.62
CA VAL A 169 -10.46 -14.49 -7.72
C VAL A 169 -10.58 -13.92 -6.33
N GLY A 170 -11.82 -13.71 -5.88
CA GLY A 170 -12.13 -13.44 -4.49
C GLY A 170 -11.89 -14.66 -3.61
N THR A 171 -11.21 -14.46 -2.49
CA THR A 171 -10.92 -15.48 -1.49
C THR A 171 -11.69 -15.25 -0.19
N HIS A 172 -12.10 -14.02 0.07
CA HIS A 172 -12.87 -13.66 1.26
C HIS A 172 -13.81 -12.49 0.97
N ASN A 173 -14.96 -12.49 1.65
CA ASN A 173 -15.86 -11.35 1.79
C ASN A 173 -16.45 -11.41 3.21
N THR A 174 -16.41 -10.29 3.94
CA THR A 174 -16.82 -10.23 5.35
C THR A 174 -18.33 -10.36 5.59
N VAL A 175 -19.16 -10.26 4.54
CA VAL A 175 -20.63 -10.30 4.64
C VAL A 175 -21.22 -11.61 4.14
N ASN A 176 -20.70 -12.16 3.03
CA ASN A 176 -21.22 -13.38 2.41
C ASN A 176 -20.15 -14.07 1.55
N LYS A 177 -20.50 -15.16 0.87
CA LYS A 177 -19.58 -15.95 0.03
C LYS A 177 -19.58 -15.53 -1.44
N VAL A 178 -19.72 -14.24 -1.74
CA VAL A 178 -19.76 -13.73 -3.11
C VAL A 178 -18.77 -12.58 -3.27
N PHE A 179 -17.90 -12.64 -4.27
CA PHE A 179 -17.00 -11.55 -4.63
C PHE A 179 -17.68 -10.62 -5.63
N HIS A 180 -17.66 -9.31 -5.38
CA HIS A 180 -18.36 -8.31 -6.20
C HIS A 180 -17.36 -7.30 -6.77
N LEU A 181 -17.41 -7.11 -8.09
CA LEU A 181 -16.52 -6.23 -8.81
C LEU A 181 -17.34 -5.29 -9.69
N VAL A 182 -17.28 -3.99 -9.37
CA VAL A 182 -18.10 -2.95 -10.01
C VAL A 182 -17.48 -2.50 -11.32
N SER A 183 -16.16 -2.25 -11.32
CA SER A 183 -15.45 -1.71 -12.49
C SER A 183 -14.04 -2.27 -12.58
N PHE A 184 -13.53 -2.40 -13.81
CA PHE A 184 -12.20 -2.93 -14.08
C PHE A 184 -11.53 -2.23 -15.26
N GLU A 185 -10.27 -1.85 -15.06
CA GLU A 185 -9.42 -1.20 -16.04
C GLU A 185 -8.05 -1.91 -16.08
N ALA A 186 -7.50 -2.08 -17.29
CA ALA A 186 -6.17 -2.65 -17.51
C ALA A 186 -5.33 -1.68 -18.35
N ILE A 187 -4.22 -1.21 -17.80
CA ILE A 187 -3.46 -0.08 -18.32
C ILE A 187 -1.96 -0.43 -18.34
N CYS A 188 -1.23 0.16 -19.29
CA CYS A 188 0.23 0.21 -19.25
C CYS A 188 0.70 1.60 -18.82
N LYS A 189 1.43 1.68 -17.71
CA LYS A 189 2.03 2.90 -17.17
C LYS A 189 3.51 2.93 -17.48
N LEU A 190 4.02 4.09 -17.90
CA LEU A 190 5.45 4.28 -18.08
C LEU A 190 6.20 4.29 -16.73
N LYS A 191 5.59 4.88 -15.70
CA LYS A 191 6.14 5.00 -14.35
C LYS A 191 5.16 4.42 -13.35
N ILE A 192 5.61 3.43 -12.58
CA ILE A 192 4.86 2.82 -11.48
C ILE A 192 5.38 3.34 -10.12
N PRO A 193 4.56 3.34 -9.06
CA PRO A 193 5.00 3.75 -7.74
C PRO A 193 6.05 2.80 -7.17
N LYS A 194 6.76 3.26 -6.13
CA LYS A 194 7.64 2.39 -5.35
C LYS A 194 6.80 1.32 -4.65
N MET A 195 7.25 0.08 -4.69
CA MET A 195 6.58 -1.05 -4.03
C MET A 195 7.57 -1.90 -3.25
N VAL A 196 7.06 -2.63 -2.25
CA VAL A 196 7.76 -3.70 -1.56
C VAL A 196 6.82 -4.89 -1.52
N ASN A 197 7.25 -6.04 -2.05
CA ASN A 197 6.42 -7.26 -2.17
C ASN A 197 5.04 -6.95 -2.78
N ASP A 198 5.01 -6.25 -3.91
CA ASP A 198 3.81 -5.86 -4.66
C ASP A 198 2.82 -4.93 -3.92
N VAL A 199 3.19 -4.42 -2.74
CA VAL A 199 2.42 -3.42 -1.98
C VAL A 199 3.03 -2.03 -2.15
N ILE A 200 2.20 -1.03 -2.41
CA ILE A 200 2.62 0.36 -2.64
C ILE A 200 3.28 0.93 -1.38
N CYS A 201 4.41 1.61 -1.56
CA CYS A 201 5.09 2.43 -0.56
C CYS A 201 4.83 3.91 -0.88
N PRO A 202 3.73 4.50 -0.35
CA PRO A 202 3.34 5.86 -0.69
C PRO A 202 4.28 6.89 -0.06
N ASN A 203 4.38 8.05 -0.72
CA ASN A 203 5.02 9.27 -0.20
C ASN A 203 4.01 10.43 -0.09
N TYR A 204 2.73 10.09 -0.02
CA TYR A 204 1.58 10.99 0.07
C TYR A 204 0.56 10.37 1.03
N ASN A 205 -0.25 11.20 1.69
CA ASN A 205 -1.28 10.72 2.62
C ASN A 205 -2.31 9.82 1.89
N VAL A 206 -2.46 8.58 2.37
CA VAL A 206 -3.44 7.60 1.88
C VAL A 206 -4.64 7.45 2.82
N ALA A 207 -4.62 8.08 3.99
CA ALA A 207 -5.74 8.14 4.91
C ALA A 207 -6.69 9.30 4.54
N THR A 208 -7.23 9.25 3.33
CA THR A 208 -8.12 10.27 2.77
C THR A 208 -9.29 9.62 2.03
N LEU A 209 -10.38 10.39 1.87
CA LEU A 209 -11.58 9.90 1.18
C LEU A 209 -11.34 9.59 -0.30
N ASP A 210 -10.50 10.37 -0.99
CA ASP A 210 -10.13 10.14 -2.40
C ASP A 210 -9.28 8.88 -2.59
N LYS A 211 -8.63 8.40 -1.52
CA LYS A 211 -7.91 7.12 -1.47
C LYS A 211 -8.73 6.01 -0.81
N SER A 212 -10.05 6.20 -0.75
CA SER A 212 -11.02 5.23 -0.24
C SER A 212 -10.81 4.84 1.23
N ALA A 213 -10.15 5.69 2.02
CA ALA A 213 -10.09 5.49 3.47
C ALA A 213 -11.43 5.81 4.13
N VAL A 214 -11.73 5.15 5.26
CA VAL A 214 -12.96 5.37 6.04
C VAL A 214 -12.69 5.19 7.53
N VAL A 215 -13.47 5.90 8.34
CA VAL A 215 -13.56 5.65 9.79
C VAL A 215 -14.70 4.66 10.02
N ILE A 216 -14.38 3.46 10.52
CA ILE A 216 -15.32 2.37 10.85
C ILE A 216 -15.89 2.54 12.25
N GLU A 217 -15.03 2.90 13.21
CA GLU A 217 -15.40 3.13 14.61
C GLU A 217 -14.91 4.50 15.06
N GLY A 218 -15.66 5.09 16.00
CA GLY A 218 -15.48 6.46 16.46
C GLY A 218 -16.70 7.31 16.12
N VAL A 219 -16.97 8.29 16.97
CA VAL A 219 -18.12 9.19 16.86
C VAL A 219 -17.64 10.55 16.40
N SER A 220 -18.36 11.16 15.46
CA SER A 220 -18.14 12.54 15.04
C SER A 220 -19.47 13.18 14.69
N ARG A 221 -19.64 14.47 14.97
CA ARG A 221 -20.86 15.19 14.59
C ARG A 221 -20.96 15.41 13.07
N SER A 222 -19.82 15.48 12.40
CA SER A 222 -19.72 15.66 10.96
C SER A 222 -19.04 14.47 10.31
N ARG A 223 -19.60 14.01 9.20
CA ARG A 223 -19.09 12.85 8.47
C ARG A 223 -17.63 13.09 8.03
N ASN A 224 -16.79 12.06 8.16
CA ASN A 224 -15.41 12.03 7.67
C ASN A 224 -14.45 13.06 8.33
N THR A 225 -14.81 13.63 9.48
CA THR A 225 -14.04 14.70 10.12
C THR A 225 -12.54 14.38 10.26
N LEU A 226 -12.22 13.16 10.73
CA LEU A 226 -10.82 12.73 10.92
C LEU A 226 -9.96 12.71 9.64
N LEU A 227 -10.58 12.54 8.46
CA LEU A 227 -9.90 12.24 7.20
C LEU A 227 -10.16 13.30 6.12
N ASN A 228 -10.74 14.45 6.49
CA ASN A 228 -11.14 15.50 5.55
C ASN A 228 -10.01 16.53 5.26
N GLY A 229 -8.88 16.46 5.99
CA GLY A 229 -7.75 17.38 5.85
C GLY A 229 -7.92 18.72 6.56
N ASP A 230 -9.01 18.94 7.28
CA ASP A 230 -9.24 20.15 8.07
C ASP A 230 -8.55 20.06 9.42
N THR A 231 -7.53 20.89 9.60
CA THR A 231 -6.68 20.94 10.79
C THR A 231 -6.82 22.26 11.53
N LYS A 232 -7.83 23.07 11.21
CA LYS A 232 -7.96 24.44 11.72
C LYS A 232 -9.36 24.78 12.21
N ARG A 233 -10.40 24.17 11.63
CA ARG A 233 -11.80 24.45 12.00
C ARG A 233 -12.33 23.33 12.88
N TYR A 234 -12.01 23.40 14.16
CA TYR A 234 -12.54 22.54 15.20
C TYR A 234 -12.70 23.35 16.49
N ASP A 235 -13.69 22.97 17.29
CA ASP A 235 -14.02 23.61 18.55
C ASP A 235 -14.55 22.56 19.53
N TRP A 236 -15.28 22.99 20.57
CA TRP A 236 -15.87 22.07 21.55
C TRP A 236 -17.07 21.30 20.98
N ASP A 237 -17.67 21.77 19.89
CA ASP A 237 -18.87 21.22 19.29
C ASP A 237 -18.57 20.32 18.09
N SER A 238 -17.53 20.59 17.32
CA SER A 238 -17.27 19.91 16.04
C SER A 238 -15.78 19.88 15.65
N GLY A 239 -15.47 19.17 14.57
CA GLY A 239 -14.13 19.13 14.00
C GLY A 239 -13.20 18.08 14.62
N TYR A 240 -13.73 17.09 15.33
CA TYR A 240 -12.99 15.91 15.76
C TYR A 240 -13.80 14.62 15.68
N THR A 241 -13.09 13.50 15.71
CA THR A 241 -13.63 12.16 15.98
C THR A 241 -13.22 11.73 17.38
N CYS A 242 -14.11 11.06 18.11
CA CYS A 242 -13.87 10.66 19.48
C CYS A 242 -14.37 9.25 19.81
N HIS A 243 -13.92 8.72 20.95
CA HIS A 243 -14.51 7.55 21.60
C HIS A 243 -14.42 7.71 23.12
N GLN A 244 -15.21 6.93 23.87
CA GLN A 244 -15.18 6.97 25.33
C GLN A 244 -13.95 6.21 25.86
N LEU A 245 -13.29 6.73 26.89
CA LEU A 245 -12.17 6.04 27.52
C LEU A 245 -12.67 4.74 28.16
N GLY A 246 -11.89 3.66 28.00
CA GLY A 246 -12.27 2.33 28.47
C GLY A 246 -13.38 1.64 27.65
N SER A 247 -13.96 2.30 26.64
CA SER A 247 -14.97 1.71 25.77
C SER A 247 -14.87 2.22 24.33
N GLY A 248 -14.35 1.37 23.45
CA GLY A 248 -14.24 1.63 22.01
C GLY A 248 -12.87 2.15 21.58
N ALA A 249 -12.79 2.54 20.31
CA ALA A 249 -11.60 3.04 19.65
C ALA A 249 -12.00 3.95 18.48
N ILE A 250 -11.00 4.62 17.89
CA ILE A 250 -11.12 5.16 16.53
C ILE A 250 -10.48 4.15 15.59
N LEU A 251 -11.29 3.53 14.74
CA LEU A 251 -10.85 2.51 13.78
C LEU A 251 -10.90 3.08 12.36
N ILE A 252 -9.76 3.11 11.70
CA ILE A 252 -9.58 3.58 10.32
C ILE A 252 -9.28 2.38 9.44
N GLN A 253 -9.90 2.32 8.27
CA GLN A 253 -9.56 1.37 7.21
C GLN A 253 -9.15 2.12 5.94
N LEU A 254 -7.99 1.76 5.40
CA LEU A 254 -7.49 2.21 4.09
C LEU A 254 -8.17 1.40 2.96
N GLY A 255 -8.26 1.97 1.75
CA GLY A 255 -8.89 1.27 0.62
C GLY A 255 -8.19 -0.03 0.20
N GLN A 256 -6.87 -0.08 0.36
CA GLN A 256 -6.01 -1.20 -0.03
C GLN A 256 -4.80 -1.26 0.91
N PRO A 257 -3.99 -2.34 0.90
CA PRO A 257 -2.75 -2.35 1.67
C PRO A 257 -1.73 -1.34 1.16
N TYR A 258 -1.03 -0.72 2.12
CA TYR A 258 0.11 0.16 1.87
C TYR A 258 1.26 -0.18 2.82
N ILE A 259 2.50 -0.01 2.37
CA ILE A 259 3.69 -0.07 3.22
C ILE A 259 3.85 1.28 3.90
N ILE A 260 3.56 1.32 5.20
CA ILE A 260 3.59 2.54 6.01
C ILE A 260 4.72 2.42 7.06
N SER A 261 5.44 3.51 7.27
CA SER A 261 6.51 3.63 8.28
C SER A 261 6.37 4.88 9.15
N SER A 262 5.33 5.68 8.92
CA SER A 262 5.02 6.84 9.72
C SER A 262 3.53 7.14 9.69
N LEU A 263 3.05 7.80 10.73
CA LEU A 263 1.72 8.38 10.77
C LEU A 263 1.77 9.65 11.59
N ARG A 264 0.75 10.49 11.45
CA ARG A 264 0.59 11.70 12.23
C ARG A 264 -0.86 11.90 12.61
N LEU A 265 -1.09 12.33 13.84
CA LEU A 265 -2.42 12.70 14.33
C LEU A 265 -2.40 14.04 15.04
N LEU A 266 -3.49 14.80 14.93
CA LEU A 266 -3.72 16.00 15.70
C LEU A 266 -4.66 15.66 16.85
N LEU A 267 -4.14 15.65 18.07
CA LEU A 267 -4.98 15.61 19.27
C LEU A 267 -5.67 16.97 19.44
N TRP A 268 -6.88 16.98 19.97
CA TRP A 268 -7.57 18.22 20.30
C TRP A 268 -6.70 19.06 21.25
N ASP A 269 -6.54 20.35 20.94
CA ASP A 269 -5.57 21.24 21.60
C ASP A 269 -6.08 22.68 21.78
N CYS A 270 -7.41 22.89 21.86
CA CYS A 270 -7.96 24.22 22.14
C CYS A 270 -7.89 24.63 23.63
N ASP A 271 -7.45 23.73 24.51
CA ASP A 271 -7.14 23.98 25.93
C ASP A 271 -5.92 23.15 26.37
N ASP A 272 -5.52 23.28 27.64
CA ASP A 272 -4.31 22.68 28.19
C ASP A 272 -4.39 21.17 28.50
N ARG A 273 -5.43 20.46 28.06
CA ARG A 273 -5.54 19.02 28.30
C ARG A 273 -4.45 18.21 27.62
N SER A 274 -4.14 17.05 28.19
CA SER A 274 -3.28 16.04 27.57
C SER A 274 -3.97 14.68 27.51
N TYR A 275 -3.46 13.84 26.62
CA TYR A 275 -3.97 12.51 26.35
C TYR A 275 -2.87 11.46 26.49
N SER A 276 -3.26 10.24 26.83
CA SER A 276 -2.43 9.05 26.69
C SER A 276 -3.18 8.05 25.80
N TYR A 277 -2.46 7.34 24.95
CA TYR A 277 -3.06 6.44 23.95
C TYR A 277 -2.07 5.38 23.48
N TYR A 278 -2.57 4.38 22.78
CA TYR A 278 -1.74 3.51 21.96
C TYR A 278 -2.35 3.37 20.56
N ILE A 279 -1.52 2.97 19.60
CA ILE A 279 -1.96 2.73 18.21
C ILE A 279 -1.52 1.34 17.80
N GLU A 280 -2.44 0.61 17.17
CA GLU A 280 -2.18 -0.68 16.55
C GLU A 280 -2.48 -0.62 15.05
N SER A 281 -1.86 -1.50 14.29
CA SER A 281 -2.16 -1.70 12.87
C SER A 281 -2.50 -3.16 12.57
N SER A 282 -3.30 -3.37 11.53
CA SER A 282 -3.67 -4.71 11.05
C SER A 282 -3.75 -4.75 9.52
N ILE A 283 -3.59 -5.93 8.93
CA ILE A 283 -3.86 -6.18 7.50
C ILE A 283 -5.26 -6.77 7.26
N ASN A 284 -5.88 -7.35 8.29
CA ASN A 284 -7.07 -8.19 8.15
C ASN A 284 -8.17 -7.94 9.19
N VAL A 285 -7.97 -7.03 10.16
CA VAL A 285 -8.85 -6.69 11.30
C VAL A 285 -8.84 -7.68 12.48
N TRP A 286 -8.24 -8.86 12.31
CA TRP A 286 -8.21 -9.91 13.32
C TRP A 286 -6.88 -9.93 14.09
N GLU A 287 -5.78 -9.72 13.38
CA GLU A 287 -4.42 -9.75 13.93
C GLU A 287 -3.91 -8.32 14.05
N TRP A 288 -3.48 -7.93 15.26
CA TRP A 288 -3.09 -6.57 15.59
C TRP A 288 -1.63 -6.53 16.03
N GLU A 289 -0.91 -5.54 15.52
CA GLU A 289 0.46 -5.25 15.94
C GLU A 289 0.54 -3.85 16.53
N MET A 290 1.22 -3.72 17.66
CA MET A 290 1.49 -2.43 18.28
C MET A 290 2.39 -1.57 17.37
N VAL A 291 1.94 -0.34 17.10
CA VAL A 291 2.69 0.70 16.38
C VAL A 291 3.38 1.63 17.36
N VAL A 292 2.66 2.07 18.41
CA VAL A 292 3.21 2.89 19.49
C VAL A 292 2.39 2.70 20.77
N ASP A 293 3.07 2.66 21.91
CA ASP A 293 2.47 2.67 23.24
C ASP A 293 2.87 3.97 23.96
N ASN A 294 1.93 4.92 23.99
CA ASN A 294 2.05 6.20 24.71
C ASN A 294 1.09 6.23 25.92
N THR A 295 0.77 5.06 26.51
CA THR A 295 -0.17 4.96 27.65
C THR A 295 0.34 5.63 28.92
N ARG A 296 1.62 5.99 28.98
CA ARG A 296 2.29 6.67 30.11
C ARG A 296 2.75 8.08 29.77
N GLU A 297 2.41 8.58 28.59
CA GLU A 297 2.85 9.88 28.09
C GLU A 297 1.72 10.91 28.21
N ASN A 298 2.09 12.18 28.38
CA ASN A 298 1.16 13.32 28.37
C ASN A 298 1.20 14.01 27.00
N CYS A 299 0.59 13.39 26.00
CA CYS A 299 0.59 13.87 24.61
C CYS A 299 -0.38 15.04 24.41
N LYS A 300 -0.01 16.00 23.56
CA LYS A 300 -0.80 17.21 23.24
C LYS A 300 -0.58 17.65 21.80
N SER A 301 -1.62 18.14 21.13
CA SER A 301 -1.53 18.64 19.74
C SER A 301 -0.97 17.56 18.79
N TRP A 302 -0.20 17.96 17.78
CA TRP A 302 0.38 17.09 16.76
C TRP A 302 1.33 16.03 17.32
N GLN A 303 1.04 14.77 17.02
CA GLN A 303 1.89 13.62 17.33
C GLN A 303 2.41 13.02 16.02
N VAL A 304 3.73 12.92 15.88
CA VAL A 304 4.38 12.27 14.74
C VAL A 304 4.99 10.97 15.21
N ILE A 305 4.59 9.86 14.59
CA ILE A 305 5.01 8.52 14.99
C ILE A 305 5.73 7.88 13.81
N ARG A 306 6.91 7.31 14.08
CA ARG A 306 7.74 6.60 13.10
C ARG A 306 8.00 5.19 13.59
N PHE A 307 7.92 4.22 12.69
CA PHE A 307 8.06 2.79 13.00
C PHE A 307 8.64 2.04 11.79
N PRO A 308 9.15 0.81 11.96
CA PRO A 308 9.63 0.00 10.85
C PRO A 308 8.56 -0.16 9.75
N PRO A 309 8.92 0.00 8.46
CA PRO A 309 7.97 -0.15 7.37
C PRO A 309 7.25 -1.50 7.41
N ARG A 310 5.92 -1.49 7.39
CA ARG A 310 5.09 -2.69 7.39
C ARG A 310 3.82 -2.48 6.57
N PRO A 311 3.19 -3.55 6.06
CA PRO A 311 1.89 -3.45 5.43
C PRO A 311 0.80 -3.06 6.43
N VAL A 312 -0.06 -2.12 6.05
CA VAL A 312 -1.16 -1.61 6.87
C VAL A 312 -2.42 -1.51 6.02
N VAL A 313 -3.53 -2.00 6.55
CA VAL A 313 -4.89 -1.80 6.03
C VAL A 313 -5.75 -1.09 7.07
N PHE A 314 -5.64 -1.48 8.34
CA PHE A 314 -6.34 -0.87 9.46
C PHE A 314 -5.39 -0.18 10.42
N ILE A 315 -5.89 0.90 11.00
CA ILE A 315 -5.25 1.62 12.09
C ILE A 315 -6.27 1.76 13.21
N ARG A 316 -5.94 1.31 14.42
CA ARG A 316 -6.76 1.47 15.61
C ARG A 316 -6.06 2.42 16.57
N ILE A 317 -6.73 3.49 16.96
CA ILE A 317 -6.26 4.46 17.94
C ILE A 317 -7.11 4.31 19.19
N VAL A 318 -6.48 4.02 20.33
CA VAL A 318 -7.17 3.80 21.60
C VAL A 318 -6.64 4.79 22.63
N GLY A 319 -7.48 5.76 22.98
CA GLY A 319 -7.28 6.64 24.11
C GLY A 319 -7.41 5.89 25.42
N THR A 320 -6.46 6.11 26.31
CA THR A 320 -6.39 5.52 27.66
C THR A 320 -6.48 6.57 28.76
N HIS A 321 -6.15 7.83 28.46
CA HIS A 321 -6.26 8.94 29.40
C HIS A 321 -6.60 10.25 28.67
N ASN A 322 -7.33 11.12 29.38
CA ASN A 322 -7.55 12.52 29.05
C ASN A 322 -7.68 13.28 30.38
N THR A 323 -6.90 14.35 30.56
CA THR A 323 -6.88 15.11 31.82
C THR A 323 -8.14 15.96 32.07
N ALA A 324 -9.00 16.14 31.06
CA ALA A 324 -10.18 17.00 31.16
C ALA A 324 -11.50 16.23 31.37
N ASN A 325 -11.66 15.05 30.77
CA ASN A 325 -12.88 14.25 30.82
C ASN A 325 -12.65 12.81 30.33
N GLU A 326 -13.71 11.99 30.27
CA GLU A 326 -13.65 10.58 29.91
C GLU A 326 -13.75 10.29 28.39
N VAL A 327 -13.38 11.25 27.53
CA VAL A 327 -13.49 11.10 26.06
C VAL A 327 -12.15 11.38 25.39
N PHE A 328 -11.69 10.48 24.53
CA PHE A 328 -10.52 10.70 23.68
C PHE A 328 -10.90 11.45 22.41
N HIS A 329 -10.18 12.51 22.05
CA HIS A 329 -10.51 13.37 20.92
C HIS A 329 -9.34 13.44 19.93
N CYS A 330 -9.62 13.15 18.65
CA CYS A 330 -8.66 13.22 17.57
C CYS A 330 -9.25 14.06 16.42
N VAL A 331 -8.57 15.15 16.09
CA VAL A 331 -9.01 16.15 15.09
C VAL A 331 -8.72 15.64 13.68
N HIS A 332 -7.49 15.17 13.45
CA HIS A 332 -7.02 14.78 12.12
C HIS A 332 -6.10 13.56 12.20
N PHE A 333 -6.11 12.73 11.16
CA PHE A 333 -5.17 11.63 10.99
C PHE A 333 -4.64 11.57 9.56
N GLU A 334 -3.35 11.29 9.43
CA GLU A 334 -2.71 11.02 8.15
C GLU A 334 -1.67 9.90 8.24
N CYS A 335 -1.58 9.10 7.18
CA CYS A 335 -0.49 8.15 7.00
C CYS A 335 -0.16 7.99 5.50
N PRO A 336 1.12 7.98 5.09
CA PRO A 336 2.30 8.38 5.87
C PRO A 336 2.19 9.82 6.41
N SER A 337 3.01 10.15 7.40
CA SER A 337 3.11 11.53 7.89
C SER A 337 3.58 12.45 6.76
N MET A 338 2.92 13.61 6.60
CA MET A 338 3.24 14.60 5.58
C MET A 338 4.17 15.72 6.08
N GLU A 339 4.69 15.63 7.31
CA GLU A 339 5.82 16.47 7.70
C GLU A 339 7.04 16.18 6.82
N ASP A 340 7.74 17.25 6.43
CA ASP A 340 8.80 17.25 5.42
C ASP A 340 9.59 15.94 5.34
N VAL A 341 9.38 15.23 4.23
CA VAL A 341 10.33 14.24 3.71
C VAL A 341 11.54 15.03 3.20
N GLY A 342 12.31 15.62 4.12
CA GLY A 342 13.28 16.64 3.74
C GLY A 342 13.93 17.43 4.87
N THR A 343 14.34 16.81 5.98
CA THR A 343 15.53 17.28 6.71
C THR A 343 16.08 16.16 7.59
N PRO A 344 17.37 15.76 7.45
CA PRO A 344 18.03 15.09 8.54
C PRO A 344 17.99 16.03 9.75
N ALA A 345 17.76 15.47 10.94
CA ALA A 345 17.57 16.17 12.20
C ALA A 345 18.27 17.53 12.26
N SER A 346 17.49 18.58 12.54
CA SER A 346 18.02 19.92 12.74
C SER A 346 19.17 19.88 13.78
N PRO A 347 20.24 20.69 13.62
CA PRO A 347 21.44 20.63 14.47
C PRO A 347 21.18 20.87 15.97
N LYS A 348 19.97 21.32 16.33
CA LYS A 348 19.58 21.60 17.71
C LYS A 348 19.40 20.35 18.58
N GLN A 349 19.22 19.15 17.99
CA GLN A 349 19.17 17.89 18.74
C GLN A 349 20.51 17.14 18.82
N LYS A 350 21.52 17.51 18.02
CA LYS A 350 22.89 16.98 18.17
C LYS A 350 23.66 17.66 19.30
N ARG A 351 23.47 18.97 19.49
CA ARG A 351 24.15 19.74 20.55
C ARG A 351 23.79 19.33 21.98
N LEU A 352 22.63 18.72 22.20
CA LEU A 352 22.21 18.22 23.51
C LEU A 352 22.74 16.83 23.82
N LYS A 353 23.16 16.05 22.82
CA LYS A 353 23.81 14.73 23.03
C LYS A 353 25.32 14.85 23.21
N GLU A 354 25.97 15.77 22.48
CA GLU A 354 27.43 16.00 22.62
C GLU A 354 27.80 16.65 23.97
N ASN A 355 26.94 17.50 24.54
CA ASN A 355 27.20 18.12 25.84
C ASN A 355 27.03 17.18 27.04
N VAL A 356 26.29 16.08 26.90
CA VAL A 356 26.11 15.10 28.00
C VAL A 356 27.24 14.05 28.01
N GLU A 357 27.89 13.82 26.87
CA GLU A 357 29.01 12.87 26.76
C GLU A 357 30.36 13.50 27.14
N GLN A 358 30.49 14.83 27.22
CA GLN A 358 31.74 15.51 27.62
C GLN A 358 31.91 15.76 29.13
N GLU A 359 30.88 15.59 29.96
CA GLU A 359 30.99 15.79 31.42
C GLU A 359 31.36 14.50 32.19
N GLY A 360 31.65 13.40 31.50
CA GLY A 360 31.84 12.07 32.11
C GLY A 360 33.28 11.58 32.29
N GLN A 361 34.32 12.39 32.09
CA GLN A 361 35.72 11.97 32.30
C GLN A 361 36.52 13.02 33.07
N VAL A 362 36.64 12.82 34.39
CA VAL A 362 37.58 13.54 35.25
C VAL A 362 38.45 12.52 36.00
N GLN A 363 39.77 12.61 35.81
CA GLN A 363 40.85 12.41 36.80
C GLN A 363 42.23 12.40 36.10
N PRO A 364 43.36 12.64 36.80
CA PRO A 364 43.64 13.71 37.77
C PRO A 364 44.88 14.55 37.36
N THR A 365 45.04 15.72 37.98
CA THR A 365 46.09 16.71 37.69
C THR A 365 47.43 16.34 38.35
N GLU A 366 48.50 16.22 37.57
CA GLU A 366 49.89 16.28 38.04
C GLU A 366 50.54 17.60 37.58
N THR A 367 51.26 18.22 38.51
CA THR A 367 51.83 19.57 38.44
C THR A 367 53.32 19.51 38.07
N ALA A 368 53.77 20.31 37.09
CA ALA A 368 55.19 20.67 36.91
C ALA A 368 55.31 21.94 36.02
N THR A 369 55.56 23.10 36.62
CA THR A 369 56.82 23.89 36.61
C THR A 369 57.17 24.60 35.29
N GLU A 370 57.00 25.92 35.28
CA GLU A 370 57.68 26.86 34.37
C GLU A 370 59.03 27.27 34.98
N ALA A 371 60.08 27.25 34.16
CA ALA A 371 61.35 27.99 34.30
C ALA A 371 61.40 28.95 33.10
N GLU A 372 61.71 30.23 33.24
CA GLU A 372 63.02 30.89 33.30
C GLU A 372 62.69 32.41 33.45
N GLU A 373 63.46 33.32 34.02
CA GLU A 373 64.89 33.58 33.89
C GLU A 373 65.30 34.62 34.97
N ILE A 374 66.56 34.59 35.39
CA ILE A 374 67.17 35.46 36.42
C ILE A 374 67.85 36.66 35.72
N PRO A 375 67.91 37.84 36.37
CA PRO A 375 69.17 38.58 36.38
C PRO A 375 69.70 38.82 37.79
N THR A 376 71.00 38.54 37.91
CA THR A 376 71.93 38.88 38.98
C THR A 376 72.03 40.40 39.20
N GLU A 377 72.13 40.85 40.46
CA GLU A 377 73.37 41.41 41.03
C GLU A 377 73.20 41.98 42.47
N ILE A 378 74.10 41.50 43.35
CA ILE A 378 74.93 42.25 44.33
C ILE A 378 74.28 42.87 45.59
N ASP A 379 74.48 42.15 46.70
CA ASP A 379 75.23 42.54 47.93
C ASP A 379 74.98 43.90 48.60
N ASN A 380 74.45 43.93 49.83
CA ASN A 380 75.27 44.08 51.06
C ASN A 380 74.46 44.28 52.37
N SER A 381 74.99 43.64 53.41
CA SER A 381 75.10 44.07 54.82
C SER A 381 73.89 44.48 55.67
N MET A 382 73.71 43.72 56.76
CA MET A 382 73.59 44.16 58.16
C MET A 382 73.01 45.56 58.46
N GLN A 383 71.78 45.60 58.97
CA GLN A 383 71.45 45.91 60.38
C GLN A 383 69.94 45.79 60.62
#